data_AF-A0A8R7TIA1-F1
#
_entry.id   AF-A0A8R7TIA1-F1
#
_cell.length_a   1.000
_cell.length_b   1.000
_cell.length_c   1.000
_cell.angle_alpha   90.00
_cell.angle_beta   90.00
_cell.angle_gamma   90.00
#
_symmetry.space_group_name_H-M   'P 1'
#
loop_
_entity.id
_entity.type
_entity.pdbx_description
1 polymer ?
#
loop_
_entity_poly.entity_id
_entity_poly.type
_entity_poly.pdbx_seq_one_letter_code
_entity_poly.pdbx_strand_id
1 'polypeptide(L)' 'AWVRSLGYRVVDSWRPWHFGGQVAGYTQGYDHNLTFLTIKAWVWPHCS' A
#
# COMPACT_ATOMS: atom_id res chain seq x y z
N ALA A 1 -9.22 1.61 8.16
CA ALA A 1 -8.35 2.80 8.19
C ALA A 1 -9.22 4.05 8.28
N TRP A 2 -8.78 5.08 8.99
CA TRP A 2 -9.46 6.38 9.09
C TRP A 2 -9.73 7.02 7.72
N VAL A 3 -8.87 6.72 6.73
CA VAL A 3 -9.02 7.13 5.33
C VAL A 3 -10.38 6.73 4.73
N ARG A 4 -10.98 5.63 5.19
CA ARG A 4 -12.32 5.20 4.76
C ARG A 4 -13.44 6.13 5.26
N SER A 5 -13.21 6.85 6.35
CA SER A 5 -14.16 7.83 6.89
C SER A 5 -14.28 9.08 6.03
N LEU A 6 -13.35 9.30 5.08
CA LEU A 6 -13.40 10.42 4.13
C LEU A 6 -14.47 10.22 3.03
N GLY A 7 -15.02 9.00 2.89
CA GLY A 7 -16.05 8.71 1.88
C GLY A 7 -15.56 8.66 0.43
N TYR A 8 -14.25 8.70 0.19
CA TYR A 8 -13.70 8.61 -1.16
C TYR A 8 -13.84 7.21 -1.73
N ARG A 9 -14.20 7.15 -3.02
CA ARG A 9 -14.30 5.90 -3.76
C ARG A 9 -12.90 5.33 -4.00
N VAL A 10 -12.76 4.02 -3.87
CA VAL A 10 -11.55 3.30 -4.25
C VAL A 10 -11.47 3.29 -5.78
N VAL A 11 -10.45 3.95 -6.34
CA VAL A 11 -10.18 3.97 -7.79
C VAL A 11 -9.16 2.93 -8.18
N ASP A 12 -8.27 2.57 -7.25
CA ASP A 12 -7.29 1.52 -7.42
C ASP A 12 -7.33 0.61 -6.20
N SER A 13 -7.52 -0.68 -6.48
CA SER A 13 -7.78 -1.68 -5.45
C SER A 13 -6.54 -1.95 -4.59
N TRP A 14 -6.76 -2.59 -3.45
CA TRP A 14 -5.69 -2.93 -2.52
C TRP A 14 -4.68 -3.87 -3.16
N ARG A 15 -3.45 -3.38 -3.39
CA ARG A 15 -2.40 -4.14 -4.07
C ARG A 15 -1.08 -4.11 -3.30
N PRO A 16 -0.34 -5.23 -3.24
CA PRO A 16 0.98 -5.24 -2.63
C PRO A 16 1.98 -4.47 -3.49
N TRP A 17 2.99 -3.88 -2.85
CA TRP A 17 4.18 -3.39 -3.54
C TRP A 17 5.40 -4.17 -3.06
N HIS A 18 6.32 -4.42 -3.99
CA HIS A 18 7.45 -5.31 -3.77
C HIS A 18 8.77 -4.53 -3.77
N PHE A 19 9.68 -4.92 -2.88
CA PHE A 19 11.06 -4.45 -2.85
C PHE A 19 11.96 -5.66 -2.54
N GLY A 20 13.02 -5.86 -3.33
CA GLY A 20 13.93 -7.00 -3.14
C GLY A 20 13.24 -8.38 -3.27
N GLY A 21 12.26 -8.52 -4.15
CA GLY A 21 11.51 -9.78 -4.34
C GLY A 21 10.50 -10.11 -3.23
N GLN A 22 10.38 -9.27 -2.20
CA GLN A 22 9.44 -9.46 -1.09
C GLN A 22 8.38 -8.36 -1.06
N VAL A 23 7.21 -8.66 -0.49
CA VAL A 23 6.17 -7.66 -0.23
C VAL A 23 6.68 -6.69 0.84
N ALA A 24 6.85 -5.43 0.43
CA ALA A 24 7.31 -4.35 1.27
C ALA A 24 6.16 -3.53 1.88
N GLY A 25 4.93 -3.77 1.41
CA GLY A 25 3.72 -3.27 2.01
C GLY A 25 2.58 -3.30 1.00
N TYR A 26 1.60 -2.43 1.22
CA TYR A 26 0.39 -2.34 0.39
C TYR A 26 0.04 -0.90 0.05
N THR A 27 -0.54 -0.74 -1.13
CA THR A 27 -1.06 0.51 -1.66
C THR A 27 -2.54 0.40 -1.98
N GLN A 28 -3.26 1.50 -1.83
CA GLN A 28 -4.64 1.64 -2.31
C GLN A 28 -4.88 3.07 -2.79
N GLY A 29 -5.44 3.20 -3.99
CA GLY A 29 -5.80 4.50 -4.56
C GLY A 29 -7.26 4.86 -4.30
N TYR A 30 -7.47 6.12 -3.95
CA TYR A 30 -8.77 6.73 -3.74
C TYR A 30 -8.97 7.88 -4.73
N ASP A 31 -10.23 8.31 -4.89
CA ASP A 31 -10.58 9.53 -5.63
C ASP A 31 -9.84 10.77 -5.07
N HIS A 32 -9.84 11.88 -5.81
CA HIS A 32 -9.10 13.11 -5.48
C HIS A 32 -7.58 12.92 -5.41
N ASN A 33 -7.03 12.00 -6.21
CA ASN A 33 -5.59 11.69 -6.27
C ASN A 33 -4.97 11.29 -4.91
N LEU A 34 -5.77 10.76 -3.98
CA LEU A 34 -5.28 10.31 -2.69
C LEU A 34 -4.77 8.86 -2.76
N THR A 35 -3.53 8.63 -2.34
CA THR A 35 -2.95 7.27 -2.26
C THR A 35 -2.61 6.92 -0.81
N PHE A 36 -3.14 5.79 -0.34
CA PHE A 36 -2.77 5.22 0.94
C PHE A 36 -1.66 4.18 0.75
N LEU A 37 -0.58 4.29 1.53
CA LEU A 37 0.57 3.40 1.49
C LEU A 37 0.84 2.88 2.90
N THR A 38 1.12 1.58 3.00
CA THR A 38 1.65 0.94 4.19
C THR A 38 3.08 0.49 3.92
N ILE A 39 3.92 0.57 4.95
CA ILE A 39 5.31 0.11 4.92
C ILE A 39 5.43 -1.01 5.93
N LYS A 40 5.87 -2.17 5.47
CA LYS A 40 6.28 -3.28 6.33
C LYS A 40 7.65 -2.93 6.90
N ALA A 41 7.76 -2.84 8.22
CA ALA A 41 9.00 -2.47 8.90
C ALA A 41 10.18 -3.43 8.60
N TRP A 42 9.89 -4.69 8.25
CA TRP A 42 10.89 -5.71 7.93
C TRP A 42 10.72 -6.23 6.50
N VAL A 43 11.68 -5.87 5.66
CA VAL A 43 11.90 -6.42 4.32
C VAL A 43 13.37 -6.82 4.28
N TRP A 44 13.67 -8.11 4.39
CA TRP A 44 15.05 -8.62 4.32
C TRP A 44 15.45 -8.67 2.84
N PRO A 45 16.37 -7.83 2.33
CA PRO A 45 16.59 -7.76 0.89
C PRO A 45 17.27 -9.02 0.32
N HIS A 46 17.93 -9.81 1.17
CA HIS A 46 18.64 -11.03 0.81
C HIS A 46 18.73 -11.94 2.05
N CYS A 47 18.15 -13.15 1.98
CA CYS A 47 18.70 -14.29 2.70
C CYS A 47 19.31 -15.19 1.63
N SER A 48 20.64 -15.14 1.54
CA SER A 48 21.49 -16.14 0.90
C SER A 48 22.37 -16.71 1.99
#